data_AF-A0A2V6L7C5-F1
#
_entry.id   AF-A0A2V6L7C5-F1
#
_cell.length_a   1.000
_cell.length_b   1.000
_cell.length_c   1.000
_cell.angle_alpha   90.00
_cell.angle_beta   90.00
_cell.angle_gamma   90.00
#
_symmetry.space_group_name_H-M   'P 1'
#
loop_
_entity.id
_entity.type
_entity.pdbx_description
1 polymer ?
#
loop_
_entity_poly.entity_id
_entity_poly.type
_entity_poly.pdbx_seq_one_letter_code
_entity_poly.pdbx_strand_id
1 'polypeptide(L)'
;MPNASEETSSTALRQIRLPPLSQHLREFASRPDAWAVLARNLIPVVGIYGFGWSAALCVFNYWFDGLTALAAIVAALIPRALRETQSKTGRVTWAGTVVRGVVTWIFLLGIVGLPYWIVLIPLHDLLLGNELRRQLANSPALWFTFGSLAASHFWKAFRMGYDTMPDKELKQRARWDIYLLILRAMGMFIMAAHGLAFILVPLMALLLSCLEIWPERALGTVFGAPSRLWEYDPGDPTSNRRRR
;
A
#
# COMPACT_ATOMS: atom_id res chain seq x y z
N MET A 1 49.22 19.06 19.07
CA MET A 1 48.60 20.10 18.21
C MET A 1 48.17 19.43 16.90
N PRO A 2 46.99 19.78 16.37
CA PRO A 2 46.19 18.89 15.52
C PRO A 2 46.43 19.13 14.02
N ASN A 3 46.20 18.10 13.20
CA ASN A 3 45.80 18.27 11.80
C ASN A 3 44.34 17.84 11.70
N ALA A 4 43.47 18.82 11.47
CA ALA A 4 42.06 18.64 11.19
C ALA A 4 41.89 18.12 9.76
N SER A 5 41.49 16.86 9.62
CA SER A 5 40.91 16.37 8.37
C SER A 5 39.45 16.79 8.35
N GLU A 6 39.14 17.69 7.42
CA GLU A 6 37.84 18.28 7.12
C GLU A 6 36.71 17.25 7.19
N GLU A 7 35.80 17.47 8.13
CA GLU A 7 34.44 16.98 8.03
C GLU A 7 33.83 17.55 6.76
N THR A 8 33.67 16.74 5.72
CA THR A 8 32.64 16.99 4.69
C THR A 8 31.28 16.76 5.34
N SER A 9 30.90 17.68 6.22
CA SER A 9 29.53 17.92 6.65
C SER A 9 28.75 18.31 5.40
N SER A 10 28.19 17.30 4.70
CA SER A 10 27.21 17.50 3.65
C SER A 10 25.93 18.03 4.29
N THR A 11 25.89 19.34 4.49
CA THR A 11 24.73 20.16 4.81
C THR A 11 23.82 20.23 3.57
N ALA A 12 23.33 19.08 3.10
CA ALA A 12 22.18 19.05 2.22
C ALA A 12 20.96 19.46 3.06
N LEU A 13 20.69 20.77 3.11
CA LEU A 13 19.48 21.36 3.63
C LEU A 13 18.27 20.62 3.04
N ARG A 14 17.70 19.78 3.90
CA ARG A 14 16.55 18.89 3.73
C ARG A 14 15.40 19.64 3.07
N GLN A 15 15.27 19.49 1.75
CA GLN A 15 14.37 20.30 0.94
C GLN A 15 12.92 19.80 1.08
N ILE A 16 12.12 20.52 1.88
CA ILE A 16 10.65 20.34 2.05
C ILE A 16 9.88 20.91 0.83
N ARG A 17 10.58 21.40 -0.20
CA ARG A 17 9.96 21.95 -1.40
C ARG A 17 9.53 20.81 -2.33
N LEU A 18 8.25 20.79 -2.70
CA LEU A 18 7.75 19.92 -3.78
C LEU A 18 8.66 20.10 -5.00
N PRO A 19 9.25 19.02 -5.55
CA PRO A 19 10.07 19.10 -6.75
C PRO A 19 9.27 19.73 -7.89
N PRO A 20 9.93 20.43 -8.84
CA PRO A 20 9.24 20.94 -10.01
C PRO A 20 8.59 19.80 -10.81
N LEU A 21 7.43 20.07 -11.42
CA LEU A 21 6.67 19.07 -12.21
C LEU A 21 7.51 18.42 -13.32
N SER A 22 8.47 19.15 -13.88
CA SER A 22 9.42 18.63 -14.87
C SER A 22 10.30 17.50 -14.32
N GLN A 23 10.66 17.56 -13.04
CA GLN A 23 11.40 16.49 -12.37
C GLN A 23 10.51 15.27 -12.10
N HIS A 24 9.25 15.48 -11.70
CA HIS A 24 8.27 14.41 -11.56
C HIS A 24 8.05 13.67 -12.88
N LEU A 25 7.88 14.39 -13.99
CA LEU A 25 7.65 13.79 -15.31
C LEU A 25 8.89 13.02 -15.81
N ARG A 26 10.09 13.54 -15.57
CA ARG A 26 11.34 12.87 -15.95
C ARG A 26 11.55 11.58 -15.16
N GLU A 27 11.33 11.63 -13.85
CA GLU A 27 11.42 10.46 -12.96
C GLU A 27 10.37 9.41 -13.31
N PHE A 28 9.14 9.83 -13.61
CA PHE A 28 8.07 8.97 -14.09
C PHE A 28 8.45 8.28 -15.41
N ALA A 29 8.93 9.03 -16.40
CA ALA A 29 9.34 8.47 -17.69
C ALA A 29 10.46 7.42 -17.57
N SER A 30 11.34 7.57 -16.58
CA SER A 30 12.46 6.65 -16.35
C SER A 30 12.09 5.35 -15.62
N ARG A 31 10.88 5.25 -15.03
CA ARG A 31 10.47 4.13 -14.19
C ARG A 31 9.39 3.28 -14.86
N PRO A 32 9.72 2.10 -15.43
CA PRO A 32 8.73 1.24 -16.09
C PRO A 32 7.61 0.78 -15.13
N ASP A 33 7.94 0.55 -13.85
CA ASP A 33 6.95 0.18 -12.84
C ASP A 33 5.92 1.29 -12.56
N ALA A 34 6.29 2.56 -12.74
CA ALA A 34 5.38 3.69 -12.53
C ALA A 34 4.26 3.73 -13.58
N TRP A 35 4.56 3.29 -14.81
CA TRP A 35 3.57 3.15 -15.87
C TRP A 35 2.54 2.07 -15.55
N ALA A 36 2.97 0.94 -14.99
CA ALA A 36 2.06 -0.12 -14.57
C ALA A 36 1.12 0.35 -13.44
N VAL A 37 1.65 1.12 -12.47
CA VAL A 37 0.85 1.74 -11.40
C VAL A 37 -0.19 2.70 -11.97
N LEU A 38 0.23 3.60 -12.87
CA LEU A 38 -0.69 4.54 -13.50
C LEU A 38 -1.77 3.81 -14.31
N ALA A 39 -1.38 2.86 -15.15
CA ALA A 39 -2.31 2.08 -15.96
C ALA A 39 -3.35 1.37 -15.09
N ARG A 40 -2.92 0.75 -13.99
CA ARG A 40 -3.81 0.09 -13.03
C ARG A 40 -4.80 1.07 -12.39
N ASN A 41 -4.32 2.23 -11.96
CA ASN A 41 -5.17 3.25 -11.34
C ASN A 41 -6.10 3.95 -12.35
N LEU A 42 -5.80 3.88 -13.65
CA LEU A 42 -6.67 4.38 -14.72
C LEU A 42 -7.76 3.38 -15.11
N ILE A 43 -7.72 2.11 -14.68
CA ILE A 43 -8.76 1.12 -15.02
C ILE A 43 -10.17 1.64 -14.69
N PRO A 44 -10.47 2.21 -13.50
CA PRO A 44 -11.80 2.73 -13.20
C PRO A 44 -12.16 3.96 -14.04
N VAL A 45 -11.18 4.78 -14.44
CA VAL A 45 -11.39 5.94 -15.31
C VAL A 45 -11.79 5.47 -16.71
N VAL A 46 -11.03 4.55 -17.31
CA VAL A 46 -11.40 3.98 -18.61
C VAL A 46 -12.73 3.24 -18.52
N GLY A 47 -12.99 2.56 -17.40
CA GLY A 47 -14.26 1.91 -17.09
C GLY A 47 -15.45 2.87 -17.20
N ILE A 48 -15.45 3.97 -16.45
CA ILE A 48 -16.58 4.90 -16.41
C ILE A 48 -16.74 5.72 -17.70
N TYR A 49 -15.65 6.19 -18.30
CA TYR A 49 -15.70 7.06 -19.48
C TYR A 49 -15.76 6.30 -20.82
N GLY A 50 -15.14 5.12 -20.89
CA GLY A 50 -15.04 4.32 -22.12
C GLY A 50 -16.00 3.14 -22.19
N PHE A 51 -16.30 2.51 -21.05
CA PHE A 51 -17.13 1.29 -21.00
C PHE A 51 -18.46 1.49 -20.24
N GLY A 52 -18.77 2.71 -19.81
CA GLY A 52 -20.02 3.04 -19.11
C GLY A 52 -20.17 2.34 -17.76
N TRP A 53 -19.06 2.04 -17.06
CA TRP A 53 -19.12 1.43 -15.73
C TRP A 53 -19.88 2.32 -14.75
N SER A 54 -20.59 1.68 -13.82
CA SER A 54 -21.23 2.42 -12.74
C SER A 54 -20.20 3.04 -11.78
N ALA A 55 -20.59 4.12 -11.11
CA ALA A 55 -19.83 4.69 -10.01
C ALA A 55 -19.52 3.64 -8.93
N ALA A 56 -20.50 2.79 -8.62
CA ALA A 56 -20.38 1.68 -7.68
C ALA A 56 -19.24 0.72 -8.08
N LEU A 57 -19.17 0.32 -9.35
CA LEU A 57 -18.12 -0.56 -9.85
C LEU A 57 -16.73 0.09 -9.81
N CYS A 58 -16.64 1.38 -10.10
CA CYS A 58 -15.37 2.12 -10.04
C CYS A 58 -14.84 2.26 -8.61
N VAL A 59 -15.72 2.63 -7.69
CA VAL A 59 -15.40 2.72 -6.25
C VAL A 59 -15.04 1.35 -5.68
N PHE A 60 -15.78 0.31 -6.07
CA PHE A 60 -15.47 -1.08 -5.73
C PHE A 60 -14.09 -1.49 -6.22
N ASN A 61 -13.71 -1.13 -7.46
CA ASN A 61 -12.39 -1.44 -7.99
C ASN A 61 -11.27 -0.82 -7.14
N TYR A 62 -11.35 0.46 -6.80
CA TYR A 62 -10.35 1.10 -5.94
C TYR A 62 -10.26 0.46 -4.55
N TRP A 63 -11.41 0.13 -3.96
CA TRP A 63 -11.49 -0.54 -2.66
C TRP A 63 -10.90 -1.95 -2.71
N PHE A 64 -11.32 -2.74 -3.70
CA PHE A 64 -10.87 -4.12 -3.91
C PHE A 64 -9.36 -4.18 -4.16
N ASP A 65 -8.84 -3.32 -5.03
CA ASP A 65 -7.41 -3.28 -5.36
C ASP A 65 -6.54 -2.94 -4.13
N GLY A 66 -6.96 -1.98 -3.31
CA GLY A 66 -6.24 -1.63 -2.08
C GLY A 66 -6.34 -2.71 -0.99
N LEU A 67 -7.53 -3.28 -0.76
CA LEU A 67 -7.71 -4.37 0.20
C LEU A 67 -6.94 -5.63 -0.23
N THR A 68 -6.91 -5.92 -1.53
CA THR A 68 -6.18 -7.07 -2.06
C THR A 68 -4.67 -6.88 -1.94
N ALA A 69 -4.16 -5.67 -2.20
CA ALA A 69 -2.77 -5.34 -1.95
C ALA A 69 -2.39 -5.56 -0.48
N LEU A 70 -3.24 -5.09 0.45
CA LEU A 70 -3.04 -5.30 1.88
C LEU A 70 -3.03 -6.79 2.23
N ALA A 71 -4.03 -7.53 1.76
CA ALA A 71 -4.16 -8.95 1.98
C ALA A 71 -2.94 -9.74 1.47
N ALA A 72 -2.41 -9.37 0.30
CA ALA A 72 -1.22 -9.97 -0.27
C ALA A 72 0.05 -9.70 0.57
N ILE A 73 0.23 -8.46 1.05
CA ILE A 73 1.37 -8.11 1.92
C ILE A 73 1.28 -8.88 3.24
N VAL A 74 0.12 -8.87 3.89
CA VAL A 74 -0.09 -9.63 5.14
C VAL A 74 0.17 -11.11 4.90
N ALA A 75 -0.31 -11.68 3.79
CA ALA A 75 -0.05 -13.09 3.43
C ALA A 75 1.44 -13.38 3.28
N ALA A 76 2.20 -12.49 2.64
CA ALA A 76 3.63 -12.65 2.45
C ALA A 76 4.44 -12.57 3.77
N LEU A 77 3.87 -11.97 4.83
CA LEU A 77 4.46 -11.91 6.17
C LEU A 77 4.19 -13.18 7.00
N ILE A 78 3.17 -13.97 6.66
CA ILE A 78 2.75 -15.15 7.44
C ILE A 78 3.84 -16.23 7.54
N PRO A 79 4.54 -16.64 6.47
CA PRO A 79 5.57 -17.68 6.57
C PRO A 79 6.62 -17.35 7.63
N ARG A 80 7.03 -16.09 7.66
CA ARG A 80 7.99 -15.58 8.64
C ARG A 80 7.43 -15.59 10.06
N ALA A 81 6.23 -15.04 10.24
CA ALA A 81 5.56 -15.01 11.55
C ALA A 81 5.37 -16.42 12.12
N LEU A 82 5.03 -17.41 11.27
CA LEU A 82 4.94 -18.80 11.68
C LEU A 82 6.31 -19.37 12.05
N ARG A 83 7.35 -19.13 11.25
CA ARG A 83 8.73 -19.58 11.54
C ARG A 83 9.25 -19.04 12.87
N GLU A 84 9.00 -17.77 13.16
CA GLU A 84 9.43 -17.12 14.41
C GLU A 84 8.62 -17.55 15.65
N THR A 85 7.37 -18.01 15.45
CA THR A 85 6.46 -18.41 16.55
C THR A 85 6.34 -19.92 16.76
N GLN A 86 7.03 -20.74 15.98
CA GLN A 86 7.09 -22.18 16.24
C GLN A 86 8.13 -22.46 17.33
N SER A 87 7.66 -22.96 18.48
CA SER A 87 8.53 -23.57 19.48
C SER A 87 9.05 -24.91 18.96
N LYS A 88 10.27 -25.29 19.35
CA LYS A 88 10.96 -26.52 18.92
C LYS A 88 10.27 -27.84 19.36
N THR A 89 9.07 -27.79 19.92
CA THR A 89 8.56 -28.83 20.83
C THR A 89 7.31 -29.59 20.36
N GLY A 90 6.99 -29.62 19.06
CA GLY A 90 5.89 -30.47 18.59
C GLY A 90 5.97 -30.84 17.11
N ARG A 91 5.66 -32.10 16.79
CA ARG A 91 5.40 -32.54 15.40
C ARG A 91 4.12 -31.88 14.89
N VAL A 92 4.22 -30.66 14.38
CA VAL A 92 3.11 -29.99 13.69
C VAL A 92 3.06 -30.53 12.26
N THR A 93 1.90 -31.02 11.83
CA THR A 93 1.70 -31.47 10.44
C THR A 93 1.70 -30.27 9.48
N TRP A 94 2.02 -30.51 8.21
CA TRP A 94 1.96 -29.47 7.17
C TRP A 94 0.57 -28.83 7.09
N ALA A 95 -0.49 -29.65 7.13
CA ALA A 95 -1.86 -29.16 7.15
C ALA A 95 -2.16 -28.25 8.35
N GLY A 96 -1.68 -28.62 9.56
CA GLY A 96 -1.83 -27.78 10.75
C GLY A 96 -1.12 -26.43 10.63
N THR A 97 0.05 -26.40 9.98
CA THR A 97 0.78 -25.16 9.70
C THR A 97 0.03 -24.26 8.72
N VAL A 98 -0.54 -24.84 7.66
CA VAL A 98 -1.35 -24.10 6.67
C VAL A 98 -2.60 -23.51 7.32
N VAL A 99 -3.35 -24.31 8.08
CA VAL A 99 -4.55 -23.84 8.77
C VAL A 99 -4.23 -22.70 9.74
N ARG A 100 -3.18 -22.86 10.55
CA ARG A 100 -2.72 -21.79 11.45
C ARG A 100 -2.35 -20.53 10.68
N GLY A 101 -1.62 -20.66 9.58
CA GLY A 101 -1.27 -19.54 8.71
C GLY A 101 -2.48 -18.81 8.14
N VAL A 102 -3.46 -19.55 7.61
CA VAL A 102 -4.70 -18.97 7.07
C VAL A 102 -5.50 -18.27 8.16
N VAL A 103 -5.64 -18.87 9.34
CA VAL A 103 -6.34 -18.26 10.47
C VAL A 103 -5.65 -16.97 10.93
N THR A 104 -4.32 -16.99 11.09
CA THR A 104 -3.54 -15.80 11.43
C THR A 104 -3.67 -14.72 10.35
N TRP A 105 -3.64 -15.10 9.08
CA TRP A 105 -3.82 -14.20 7.96
C TRP A 105 -5.17 -13.50 7.98
N ILE A 106 -6.26 -14.26 8.12
CA ILE A 106 -7.62 -13.71 8.19
C ILE A 106 -7.76 -12.76 9.39
N PHE A 107 -7.24 -13.16 10.56
CA PHE A 107 -7.27 -12.35 11.76
C PHE A 107 -6.53 -11.01 11.58
N LEU A 108 -5.30 -11.05 11.06
CA LEU A 108 -4.51 -9.85 10.80
C LEU A 108 -5.14 -8.98 9.72
N LEU A 109 -5.71 -9.56 8.67
CA LEU A 109 -6.42 -8.82 7.64
C LEU A 109 -7.67 -8.12 8.20
N GLY A 110 -8.37 -8.76 9.15
CA GLY A 110 -9.48 -8.14 9.86
C GLY A 110 -9.07 -6.87 10.63
N ILE A 111 -7.94 -6.93 11.35
CA ILE A 111 -7.46 -5.81 12.18
C ILE A 111 -6.78 -4.74 11.32
N VAL A 112 -5.79 -5.11 10.51
CA VAL A 112 -5.01 -4.14 9.72
C VAL A 112 -5.86 -3.55 8.59
N GLY A 113 -6.84 -4.31 8.09
CA GLY A 113 -7.81 -3.86 7.09
C GLY A 113 -8.89 -2.92 7.64
N LEU A 114 -8.90 -2.59 8.94
CA LEU A 114 -9.91 -1.74 9.57
C LEU A 114 -10.19 -0.43 8.82
N PRO A 115 -9.19 0.31 8.28
CA PRO A 115 -9.45 1.48 7.46
C PRO A 115 -10.29 1.18 6.20
N TYR A 116 -10.10 0.00 5.58
CA TYR A 116 -10.90 -0.45 4.44
C TYR A 116 -12.30 -0.91 4.85
N TRP A 117 -12.46 -1.46 6.06
CA TRP A 117 -13.77 -1.81 6.60
C TRP A 117 -14.58 -0.56 6.98
N ILE A 118 -13.95 0.47 7.56
CA ILE A 118 -14.59 1.75 7.90
C ILE A 118 -15.13 2.45 6.65
N VAL A 119 -14.42 2.36 5.53
CA VAL A 119 -14.86 2.94 4.24
C VAL A 119 -16.21 2.37 3.79
N LEU A 120 -16.59 1.16 4.24
CA LEU A 120 -17.93 0.61 3.97
C LEU A 120 -19.04 1.43 4.64
N ILE A 121 -18.80 2.15 5.74
CA ILE A 121 -19.85 2.92 6.43
C ILE A 121 -20.46 3.97 5.48
N PRO A 122 -19.70 4.92 4.92
CA PRO A 122 -20.27 5.90 3.98
C PRO A 122 -20.50 5.34 2.58
N LEU A 123 -19.85 4.22 2.19
CA LEU A 123 -19.93 3.67 0.83
C LEU A 123 -20.76 2.39 0.72
N HIS A 124 -21.51 1.99 1.75
CA HIS A 124 -22.23 0.71 1.75
C HIS A 124 -23.21 0.59 0.58
N ASP A 125 -23.93 1.66 0.24
CA ASP A 125 -24.88 1.64 -0.88
C ASP A 125 -24.19 1.39 -2.23
N LEU A 126 -22.95 1.85 -2.38
CA LEU A 126 -22.16 1.65 -3.61
C LEU A 126 -21.45 0.28 -3.60
N LEU A 127 -20.84 -0.11 -2.47
CA LEU A 127 -20.01 -1.31 -2.35
C LEU A 127 -20.79 -2.59 -2.08
N LEU A 128 -22.01 -2.48 -1.54
CA LEU A 128 -22.88 -3.62 -1.23
C LEU A 128 -24.21 -3.56 -1.99
N GLY A 129 -24.41 -2.53 -2.81
CA GLY A 129 -25.62 -2.32 -3.60
C GLY A 129 -25.90 -3.40 -4.64
N ASN A 130 -27.18 -3.53 -5.00
CA ASN A 130 -27.65 -4.53 -5.96
C ASN A 130 -27.07 -4.31 -7.37
N GLU A 131 -26.79 -3.07 -7.76
CA GLU A 131 -26.24 -2.75 -9.07
C GLU A 131 -24.86 -3.37 -9.26
N LEU A 132 -23.97 -3.20 -8.27
CA LEU A 132 -22.63 -3.80 -8.30
C LEU A 132 -22.72 -5.33 -8.35
N ARG A 133 -23.55 -5.92 -7.50
CA ARG A 133 -23.75 -7.38 -7.47
C ARG A 133 -24.21 -7.92 -8.82
N ARG A 134 -25.16 -7.23 -9.46
CA ARG A 134 -25.66 -7.60 -10.79
C ARG A 134 -24.58 -7.50 -11.86
N GLN A 135 -23.79 -6.42 -11.87
CA GLN A 135 -22.69 -6.24 -12.83
C GLN A 135 -21.59 -7.30 -12.65
N LEU A 136 -21.22 -7.62 -11.41
CA LEU A 136 -20.25 -8.67 -11.11
C LEU A 136 -20.77 -10.07 -11.48
N ALA A 137 -22.01 -10.39 -11.15
CA ALA A 137 -22.59 -11.71 -11.44
C ALA A 137 -22.69 -12.00 -12.94
N ASN A 138 -22.98 -10.98 -13.74
CA ASN A 138 -23.26 -11.14 -15.17
C ASN A 138 -22.06 -10.90 -16.10
N SER A 139 -20.89 -10.50 -15.56
CA SER A 139 -19.72 -10.16 -16.39
C SER A 139 -18.50 -11.02 -16.04
N PRO A 140 -18.26 -12.10 -16.82
CA PRO A 140 -17.04 -12.89 -16.69
C PRO A 140 -15.75 -12.07 -16.89
N ALA A 141 -15.82 -11.01 -17.71
CA ALA A 141 -14.69 -10.12 -17.95
C ALA A 141 -14.27 -9.35 -16.69
N LEU A 142 -15.24 -8.96 -15.84
CA LEU A 142 -14.93 -8.32 -14.55
C LEU A 142 -14.25 -9.30 -13.61
N TRP A 143 -14.72 -10.54 -13.54
CA TRP A 143 -14.05 -11.60 -12.75
C TRP A 143 -12.62 -11.83 -13.19
N PHE A 144 -12.37 -11.90 -14.50
CA PHE A 144 -11.01 -12.01 -15.02
C PHE A 144 -10.16 -10.81 -14.64
N THR A 145 -10.70 -9.59 -14.76
CA THR A 145 -10.00 -8.35 -14.39
C THR A 145 -9.62 -8.35 -12.91
N PHE A 146 -10.58 -8.56 -12.01
CA PHE A 146 -10.32 -8.58 -10.57
C PHE A 146 -9.44 -9.75 -10.15
N GLY A 147 -9.62 -10.92 -10.76
CA GLY A 147 -8.76 -12.09 -10.55
C GLY A 147 -7.31 -11.82 -10.96
N SER A 148 -7.08 -11.18 -12.11
CA SER A 148 -5.73 -10.82 -12.57
C SER A 148 -5.08 -9.76 -11.68
N LEU A 149 -5.85 -8.78 -11.19
CA LEU A 149 -5.37 -7.78 -10.23
C LEU A 149 -4.92 -8.45 -8.93
N ALA A 150 -5.77 -9.34 -8.40
CA ALA A 150 -5.44 -10.09 -7.20
C ALA A 150 -4.19 -10.95 -7.40
N ALA A 151 -4.13 -11.75 -8.46
CA ALA A 151 -2.97 -12.57 -8.77
C ALA A 151 -1.69 -11.74 -8.89
N SER A 152 -1.75 -10.58 -9.53
CA SER A 152 -0.62 -9.66 -9.64
C SER A 152 -0.14 -9.15 -8.28
N HIS A 153 -1.04 -8.79 -7.37
CA HIS A 153 -0.68 -8.35 -6.02
C HIS A 153 -0.01 -9.46 -5.21
N PHE A 154 -0.59 -10.66 -5.20
CA PHE A 154 0.00 -11.81 -4.52
C PHE A 154 1.37 -12.17 -5.11
N TRP A 155 1.48 -12.22 -6.44
CA TRP A 155 2.74 -12.48 -7.12
C TRP A 155 3.82 -11.48 -6.75
N LYS A 156 3.48 -10.18 -6.79
CA LYS A 156 4.40 -9.10 -6.41
C LYS A 156 4.82 -9.21 -4.93
N ALA A 157 3.87 -9.45 -4.02
CA ALA A 157 4.12 -9.57 -2.59
C ALA A 157 5.05 -10.74 -2.26
N PHE A 158 4.81 -11.92 -2.85
CA PHE A 158 5.68 -13.08 -2.64
C PHE A 158 7.05 -12.92 -3.28
N ARG A 159 7.15 -12.31 -4.47
CA ARG A 159 8.44 -12.02 -5.11
C ARG A 159 9.28 -11.00 -4.36
N MET A 160 8.67 -10.10 -3.58
CA MET A 160 9.41 -9.14 -2.77
C MET A 160 10.23 -9.80 -1.65
N GLY A 161 9.97 -11.07 -1.29
CA GLY A 161 10.85 -11.81 -0.38
C GLY A 161 10.84 -11.29 1.06
N TYR A 162 9.68 -10.82 1.56
CA TYR A 162 9.52 -10.34 2.94
C TYR A 162 10.02 -11.35 4.00
N ASP A 163 9.97 -12.65 3.67
CA ASP A 163 10.44 -13.72 4.55
C ASP A 163 11.97 -13.73 4.76
N THR A 164 12.74 -13.26 3.78
CA THR A 164 14.21 -13.30 3.80
C THR A 164 14.85 -11.95 4.12
N MET A 165 14.05 -10.88 4.22
CA MET A 165 14.54 -9.53 4.52
C MET A 165 15.08 -9.43 5.95
N PRO A 166 16.13 -8.61 6.22
CA PRO A 166 16.53 -8.26 7.57
C PRO A 166 15.40 -7.60 8.36
N ASP A 167 15.29 -7.88 9.65
CA ASP A 167 14.17 -7.44 10.53
C ASP A 167 13.90 -5.93 10.46
N LYS A 168 14.97 -5.14 10.42
CA LYS A 168 14.88 -3.67 10.40
C LYS A 168 14.26 -3.17 9.10
N GLU A 169 14.74 -3.71 7.98
CA GLU A 169 14.22 -3.38 6.64
C GLU A 169 12.79 -3.86 6.48
N LEU A 170 12.47 -5.07 6.97
CA LEU A 170 11.13 -5.62 6.95
C LEU A 170 10.13 -4.71 7.67
N LYS A 171 10.42 -4.36 8.92
CA LYS A 171 9.51 -3.52 9.74
C LYS A 171 9.27 -2.18 9.08
N GLN A 172 10.32 -1.55 8.57
CA GLN A 172 10.22 -0.28 7.88
C GLN A 172 9.39 -0.39 6.61
N ARG A 173 9.68 -1.40 5.78
CA ARG A 173 8.99 -1.60 4.51
C ARG A 173 7.51 -1.91 4.72
N ALA A 174 7.21 -2.87 5.59
CA ALA A 174 5.84 -3.23 5.93
C ALA A 174 5.06 -2.03 6.48
N ARG A 175 5.68 -1.23 7.35
CA ARG A 175 5.06 0.00 7.88
C ARG A 175 4.77 1.01 6.77
N TRP A 176 5.71 1.24 5.86
CA TRP A 176 5.49 2.14 4.72
C TRP A 176 4.38 1.64 3.80
N ASP A 177 4.41 0.38 3.41
CA ASP A 177 3.40 -0.18 2.53
C ASP A 177 2.01 -0.12 3.18
N ILE A 178 1.91 -0.43 4.48
CA ILE A 178 0.66 -0.30 5.26
C ILE A 178 0.22 1.17 5.32
N TYR A 179 1.11 2.12 5.64
CA TYR A 179 0.74 3.54 5.72
C TYR A 179 0.21 4.09 4.40
N LEU A 180 0.81 3.71 3.27
CA LEU A 180 0.31 4.08 1.95
C LEU A 180 -1.09 3.52 1.68
N LEU A 181 -1.34 2.27 2.08
CA LEU A 181 -2.65 1.65 1.96
C LEU A 181 -3.69 2.29 2.89
N ILE A 182 -3.28 2.77 4.07
CA ILE A 182 -4.13 3.56 4.95
C ILE A 182 -4.47 4.92 4.31
N LEU A 183 -3.48 5.63 3.77
CA LEU A 183 -3.69 6.89 3.05
C LEU A 183 -4.64 6.71 1.86
N ARG A 184 -4.52 5.59 1.15
CA ARG A 184 -5.45 5.20 0.09
C ARG A 184 -6.89 5.03 0.60
N ALA A 185 -7.08 4.32 1.71
CA ALA A 185 -8.40 4.18 2.33
C ALA A 185 -8.97 5.52 2.81
N MET A 186 -8.14 6.39 3.40
CA MET A 186 -8.54 7.75 3.78
C MET A 186 -8.95 8.58 2.56
N GLY A 187 -8.22 8.49 1.45
CA GLY A 187 -8.60 9.12 0.19
C GLY A 187 -9.99 8.68 -0.26
N MET A 188 -10.25 7.36 -0.25
CA MET A 188 -11.59 6.84 -0.59
C MET A 188 -12.68 7.35 0.35
N PHE A 189 -12.39 7.46 1.65
CA PHE A 189 -13.33 7.97 2.64
C PHE A 189 -13.67 9.45 2.42
N ILE A 190 -12.67 10.30 2.16
CA ILE A 190 -12.88 11.73 1.87
C ILE A 190 -13.72 11.87 0.60
N MET A 191 -13.44 11.05 -0.41
CA MET A 191 -14.23 11.03 -1.64
C MET A 191 -15.69 10.66 -1.38
N ALA A 192 -15.96 9.64 -0.57
CA ALA A 192 -17.31 9.20 -0.23
C ALA A 192 -18.22 10.36 0.24
N ALA A 193 -17.66 11.33 0.96
CA ALA A 193 -18.40 12.47 1.49
C ALA A 193 -18.93 13.46 0.42
N HIS A 194 -18.45 13.40 -0.83
CA HIS A 194 -18.69 14.45 -1.82
C HIS A 194 -19.64 14.06 -2.98
N GLY A 195 -20.11 12.80 -3.06
CA GLY A 195 -21.20 12.36 -3.95
C GLY A 195 -20.98 12.46 -5.48
N LEU A 196 -19.91 13.11 -5.95
CA LEU A 196 -19.66 13.40 -7.38
C LEU A 196 -18.74 12.38 -8.05
N ALA A 197 -19.14 11.10 -8.09
CA ALA A 197 -18.29 10.01 -8.55
C ALA A 197 -17.58 10.24 -9.91
N PHE A 198 -18.22 10.91 -10.86
CA PHE A 198 -17.67 11.16 -12.20
C PHE A 198 -16.38 12.00 -12.20
N ILE A 199 -16.35 13.08 -11.41
CA ILE A 199 -15.16 13.95 -11.24
C ILE A 199 -14.15 13.30 -10.29
N LEU A 200 -14.68 12.56 -9.33
CA LEU A 200 -13.95 12.01 -8.22
C LEU A 200 -13.10 10.79 -8.60
N VAL A 201 -13.57 9.98 -9.56
CA VAL A 201 -12.84 8.81 -10.06
C VAL A 201 -11.50 9.19 -10.71
N PRO A 202 -11.40 10.17 -11.63
CA PRO A 202 -10.13 10.68 -12.13
C PRO A 202 -9.24 11.30 -11.04
N LEU A 203 -9.84 12.07 -10.13
CA LEU A 203 -9.09 12.67 -9.02
C LEU A 203 -8.48 11.59 -8.11
N MET A 204 -9.19 10.48 -7.91
CA MET A 204 -8.66 9.33 -7.19
C MET A 204 -7.52 8.66 -7.91
N ALA A 205 -7.65 8.44 -9.22
CA ALA A 205 -6.58 7.84 -10.03
C ALA A 205 -5.28 8.64 -9.89
N LEU A 206 -5.38 9.97 -9.93
CA LEU A 206 -4.26 10.87 -9.73
C LEU A 206 -3.69 10.81 -8.31
N LEU A 207 -4.56 10.86 -7.29
CA LEU A 207 -4.15 10.77 -5.89
C LEU A 207 -3.39 9.46 -5.63
N LEU A 208 -3.98 8.32 -6.01
CA LEU A 208 -3.38 7.01 -5.79
C LEU A 208 -2.08 6.83 -6.57
N SER A 209 -2.02 7.31 -7.81
CA SER A 209 -0.79 7.27 -8.60
C SER A 209 0.30 8.10 -7.95
N CYS A 210 -0.04 9.28 -7.41
CA CYS A 210 0.92 10.10 -6.67
C CYS A 210 1.45 9.39 -5.42
N LEU A 211 0.56 8.80 -4.61
CA LEU A 211 0.91 8.05 -3.40
C LEU A 211 1.83 6.85 -3.71
N GLU A 212 1.57 6.12 -4.79
CA GLU A 212 2.29 4.89 -5.11
C GLU A 212 3.57 5.11 -5.92
N ILE A 213 3.66 6.16 -6.74
CA ILE A 213 4.87 6.47 -7.52
C ILE A 213 5.91 7.18 -6.64
N TRP A 214 5.48 8.06 -5.73
CA TRP A 214 6.36 8.82 -4.83
C TRP A 214 6.02 8.61 -3.35
N PRO A 215 6.14 7.36 -2.85
CA PRO A 215 5.73 7.01 -1.50
C PRO A 215 6.45 7.81 -0.42
N GLU A 216 7.76 8.02 -0.56
CA GLU A 216 8.56 8.78 0.40
C GLU A 216 8.13 10.25 0.49
N ARG A 217 7.72 10.85 -0.64
CA ARG A 217 7.25 12.23 -0.69
C ARG A 217 5.86 12.33 -0.08
N ALA A 218 4.96 11.41 -0.42
CA ALA A 218 3.61 11.34 0.12
C ALA A 218 3.59 11.13 1.65
N LEU A 219 4.45 10.24 2.14
CA LEU A 219 4.58 10.02 3.57
C LEU A 219 5.29 11.20 4.25
N GLY A 220 6.26 11.80 3.56
CA GLY A 220 6.94 13.03 3.98
C GLY A 220 6.00 14.22 4.16
N THR A 221 4.99 14.37 3.30
CA THR A 221 4.01 15.46 3.38
C THR A 221 2.98 15.23 4.48
N VAL A 222 2.53 13.99 4.69
CA VAL A 222 1.49 13.70 5.70
C VAL A 222 2.07 13.53 7.10
N PHE A 223 3.21 12.84 7.23
CA PHE A 223 3.80 12.47 8.53
C PHE A 223 5.06 13.27 8.88
N GLY A 224 5.51 14.19 8.02
CA GLY A 224 6.76 14.93 8.18
C GLY A 224 8.00 14.12 7.75
N ALA A 225 9.20 14.64 8.01
CA ALA A 225 10.47 14.05 7.53
C ALA A 225 10.50 12.52 7.72
N PRO A 226 10.68 11.72 6.64
CA PRO A 226 10.69 10.25 6.72
C PRO A 226 11.71 9.73 7.73
N SER A 227 12.74 10.53 8.01
CA SER A 227 13.76 10.23 9.00
C SER A 227 13.30 10.25 10.46
N ARG A 228 12.19 10.91 10.79
CA ARG A 228 11.61 10.87 12.15
C ARG A 228 10.82 9.60 12.42
N LEU A 229 10.58 8.80 11.39
CA LEU A 229 10.04 7.44 11.52
C LEU A 229 11.16 6.41 11.80
N TRP A 230 12.45 6.78 11.75
CA TRP A 230 13.55 5.92 12.22
C TRP A 230 13.51 5.84 13.75
N GLU A 231 13.41 4.63 14.28
CA GLU A 231 13.66 4.38 15.71
C GLU A 231 15.17 4.25 16.00
N TYR A 232 16.00 4.14 14.96
CA TYR A 232 17.45 4.00 15.11
C TYR A 232 18.18 4.38 13.82
N ASP A 233 19.00 5.43 13.91
CA ASP A 233 20.02 5.76 12.92
C ASP A 233 21.37 5.21 13.42
N PRO A 234 21.93 4.16 12.78
CA PRO A 234 23.24 3.60 13.17
C PRO A 234 24.39 4.60 12.98
N GLY A 235 24.18 5.69 12.22
CA GLY A 235 25.12 6.78 12.04
C GLY A 235 24.87 7.98 12.97
N ASP A 236 23.84 7.96 13.82
CA ASP A 236 23.56 9.05 14.77
C ASP A 236 24.21 8.77 16.13
N PRO A 237 25.33 9.45 16.47
CA PRO A 237 26.01 9.28 17.76
C PRO A 237 25.15 9.75 18.94
N THR A 238 24.03 10.44 18.72
CA THR A 238 23.15 10.90 19.80
C THR A 238 22.20 9.82 20.32
N SER A 239 21.99 8.73 19.56
CA SER A 239 21.11 7.62 19.96
C SER A 239 21.63 6.84 21.19
N ASN A 240 22.95 6.79 21.40
CA ASN A 240 23.57 6.13 22.56
C ASN A 240 23.56 6.99 23.83
N ARG A 241 23.33 8.30 23.75
CA ARG A 241 23.36 9.19 24.93
C ARG A 241 22.09 9.16 25.77
N ARG A 242 20.97 8.65 25.27
CA ARG A 242 19.70 8.56 26.03
C ARG A 242 19.55 7.28 26.87
N ARG A 243 20.52 6.37 26.83
CA ARG A 243 20.51 5.11 27.59
C ARG A 243 21.54 5.04 28.72
N ARG A 244 22.10 6.18 29.15
CA ARG A 244 22.87 6.27 30.39
C ARG A 244 22.29 7.34 31.29
#